data_AF-A0A7J9XWE2-F1
#
_entry.id   AF-A0A7J9XWE2-F1
#
_cell.length_a   1.000
_cell.length_b   1.000
_cell.length_c   1.000
_cell.angle_alpha   90.00
_cell.angle_beta   90.00
_cell.angle_gamma   90.00
#
_symmetry.space_group_name_H-M   'P 1'
#
loop_
_entity.id
_entity.type
_entity.pdbx_description
1 polymer ?
#
loop_
_entity_poly.entity_id
_entity_poly.type
_entity_poly.pdbx_seq_one_letter_code
_entity_poly.pdbx_strand_id
1 'polypeptide(L)'
;MPVEFLSDAQVAAYGCFGSELPAREVERFFYLDEDAHDLIARRRVDSHRLGMGVQIGTVRAVGRFLEDPLEVPWPASEVLRLQTRHHLAQRRQRSGRRHRAEDRARHLARLAVHPRHPAQPRRRPAAGDGDHR
;
A
#
# COMPACT_ATOMS: atom_id res chain seq x y z
N MET A 1 -18.63 -0.22 52.02
CA MET A 1 -18.79 1.01 51.21
C MET A 1 -18.00 0.82 49.94
N PRO A 2 -18.60 0.85 48.74
CA PRO A 2 -17.84 0.90 47.51
C PRO A 2 -17.09 2.24 47.47
N VAL A 3 -15.79 2.20 47.21
CA VAL A 3 -14.95 3.39 47.08
C VAL A 3 -14.95 3.73 45.60
N GLU A 4 -15.57 4.85 45.22
CA GLU A 4 -15.49 5.34 43.85
C GLU A 4 -14.08 5.91 43.64
N PHE A 5 -13.25 5.13 42.93
CA PHE A 5 -11.87 5.51 42.61
C PHE A 5 -11.79 6.58 41.50
N LEU A 6 -12.84 6.71 40.70
CA LEU A 6 -12.93 7.63 39.58
C LEU A 6 -14.11 8.57 39.80
N SER A 7 -13.92 9.85 39.46
CA SER A 7 -15.03 10.80 39.35
C SER A 7 -15.89 10.49 38.11
N ASP A 8 -17.13 10.96 38.10
CA ASP A 8 -18.02 10.85 36.94
C ASP A 8 -17.37 11.36 35.65
N ALA A 9 -16.59 12.43 35.74
CA ALA A 9 -15.84 12.99 34.61
C ALA A 9 -14.75 12.02 34.11
N GLN A 10 -14.06 11.31 35.01
CA GLN A 10 -13.06 10.31 34.63
C GLN A 10 -13.70 9.07 34.02
N VAL A 11 -14.86 8.66 34.52
CA VAL A 11 -15.64 7.56 33.93
C VAL A 11 -16.12 7.95 32.53
N ALA A 12 -16.63 9.17 32.34
CA ALA A 12 -17.08 9.67 31.04
C ALA A 12 -15.95 9.83 30.02
N ALA A 13 -14.74 10.18 30.47
CA ALA A 13 -13.56 10.30 29.62
C ALA A 13 -12.91 8.95 29.28
N TYR A 14 -13.22 7.89 30.04
CA TYR A 14 -12.60 6.59 29.84
C TYR A 14 -13.00 5.98 28.49
N GLY A 15 -12.01 5.60 27.68
CA GLY A 15 -12.24 5.00 26.37
C GLY A 15 -12.67 6.00 25.29
N CYS A 16 -12.59 7.30 25.57
CA CYS A 16 -12.87 8.39 24.63
C CYS A 16 -11.57 9.12 24.30
N PHE A 17 -11.54 9.81 23.16
CA PHE A 17 -10.48 10.80 22.92
C PHE A 17 -10.74 12.05 23.75
N GLY A 18 -9.68 12.60 24.34
CA GLY A 18 -9.75 13.94 24.94
C GLY A 18 -9.94 15.03 23.89
N SER A 19 -10.03 16.28 24.33
CA SER A 19 -10.21 17.44 23.44
C SER A 19 -9.07 17.63 22.44
N GLU A 20 -7.87 17.12 22.75
CA GLU A 20 -6.72 17.16 21.87
C GLU A 20 -5.92 15.85 21.97
N LEU A 21 -5.48 15.34 20.81
CA LEU A 21 -4.60 14.18 20.74
C LEU A 21 -3.17 14.66 20.46
N PRO A 22 -2.26 14.62 21.43
CA PRO A 22 -0.92 15.16 21.26
C PRO A 22 -0.13 14.38 20.20
N ALA A 23 0.79 15.06 19.51
CA ALA A 23 1.55 14.47 18.39
C ALA A 23 2.23 13.14 18.74
N ARG A 24 2.78 13.01 19.95
CA ARG A 24 3.38 11.76 20.46
C ARG A 24 2.40 10.58 20.52
N GLU A 25 1.12 10.82 20.77
CA GLU A 25 0.09 9.78 20.80
C GLU A 25 -0.36 9.42 19.40
N VAL A 26 -0.42 10.40 18.48
CA VAL A 26 -0.60 10.15 17.05
C VAL A 26 0.52 9.26 16.53
N GLU A 27 1.78 9.62 16.82
CA GLU A 27 2.97 8.84 16.47
C GLU A 27 2.91 7.42 17.01
N ARG A 28 2.52 7.26 18.28
CA ARG A 28 2.48 5.96 18.95
C ARG A 28 1.38 5.03 18.43
N PHE A 29 0.18 5.55 18.17
CA PHE A 29 -1.00 4.70 17.93
C PHE A 29 -1.48 4.69 16.49
N PHE A 30 -1.23 5.77 15.74
CA PHE A 30 -1.78 5.97 14.41
C PHE A 30 -0.76 5.82 13.27
N TYR A 31 0.53 5.65 13.56
CA TYR A 31 1.48 5.16 12.57
C TYR A 31 1.41 3.64 12.50
N LEU A 32 0.95 3.13 11.36
CA LEU A 32 0.70 1.70 11.18
C LEU A 32 1.94 0.97 10.65
N ASP A 33 2.09 -0.27 11.11
CA ASP A 33 3.06 -1.22 10.60
C ASP A 33 2.64 -1.82 9.24
N GLU A 34 3.53 -2.60 8.62
CA GLU A 34 3.27 -3.20 7.31
C GLU A 34 2.10 -4.18 7.34
N ASP A 35 1.90 -4.92 8.44
CA ASP A 35 0.82 -5.89 8.59
C ASP A 35 -0.56 -5.20 8.63
N ALA A 36 -0.68 -4.12 9.39
CA ALA A 36 -1.89 -3.31 9.46
C ALA A 36 -2.19 -2.67 8.09
N HIS A 37 -1.16 -2.19 7.38
CA HIS A 37 -1.30 -1.69 6.03
C HIS A 37 -1.77 -2.75 5.03
N ASP A 38 -1.23 -3.97 5.11
CA ASP A 38 -1.65 -5.07 4.26
C ASP A 38 -3.09 -5.49 4.55
N LEU A 39 -3.52 -5.44 5.81
CA LEU A 39 -4.92 -5.66 6.18
C LEU A 39 -5.85 -4.60 5.59
N ILE A 40 -5.48 -3.32 5.68
CA ILE A 40 -6.21 -2.20 5.07
C ILE A 40 -6.27 -2.35 3.55
N ALA A 41 -5.17 -2.73 2.91
CA ALA A 41 -5.07 -2.87 1.46
C ALA A 41 -6.05 -3.90 0.87
N ARG A 42 -6.56 -4.84 1.69
CA ARG A 42 -7.61 -5.80 1.28
C ARG A 42 -8.95 -5.13 0.96
N ARG A 43 -9.22 -3.93 1.49
CA ARG A 43 -10.44 -3.18 1.18
C ARG A 43 -10.36 -2.57 -0.22
N ARG A 44 -11.49 -2.56 -0.94
CA ARG A 44 -11.54 -2.08 -2.35
C ARG A 44 -11.76 -0.56 -2.45
N VAL A 45 -12.56 0.01 -1.55
CA VAL A 45 -12.97 1.42 -1.54
C VAL A 45 -12.11 2.23 -0.56
N ASP A 46 -11.71 3.44 -0.93
CA ASP A 46 -10.82 4.28 -0.11
C ASP A 46 -11.43 4.68 1.22
N SER A 47 -12.75 4.92 1.29
CA SER A 47 -13.45 5.18 2.55
C SER A 47 -13.36 3.99 3.52
N HIS A 48 -13.53 2.76 3.03
CA HIS A 48 -13.39 1.55 3.85
C HIS A 48 -11.96 1.31 4.31
N ARG A 49 -10.96 1.72 3.50
CA ARG A 49 -9.54 1.66 3.89
C ARG A 49 -9.25 2.62 5.03
N LEU A 50 -9.68 3.87 4.87
CA LEU A 50 -9.50 4.89 5.90
C LEU A 50 -10.25 4.51 7.18
N GLY A 51 -11.52 4.10 7.09
CA GLY A 51 -12.31 3.68 8.25
C GLY A 51 -11.68 2.50 8.99
N MET A 52 -11.10 1.53 8.27
CA MET A 52 -10.39 0.43 8.91
C MET A 52 -9.11 0.90 9.63
N GLY A 53 -8.33 1.80 9.02
CA GLY A 53 -7.17 2.40 9.68
C GLY A 53 -7.55 3.19 10.94
N VAL A 54 -8.64 3.94 10.87
CA VAL A 54 -9.21 4.68 12.01
C VAL A 54 -9.53 3.70 13.14
N GLN A 55 -10.28 2.64 12.85
CA GLN A 55 -10.65 1.63 13.85
C GLN A 55 -9.44 0.94 14.50
N ILE A 56 -8.41 0.60 13.72
CA ILE A 56 -7.16 0.01 14.26
C ILE A 56 -6.47 0.99 15.20
N GLY A 57 -6.30 2.24 14.79
CA GLY A 57 -5.66 3.28 15.61
C GLY A 57 -6.46 3.60 16.88
N THR A 58 -7.78 3.64 16.77
CA THR A 58 -8.69 3.87 17.90
C THR A 58 -8.55 2.80 18.97
N VAL A 59 -8.65 1.51 18.61
CA VAL A 59 -8.52 0.43 19.60
C VAL A 59 -7.13 0.44 20.24
N ARG A 60 -6.08 0.79 19.50
CA ARG A 60 -4.72 0.94 20.03
C ARG A 60 -4.60 2.10 21.03
N ALA A 61 -5.26 3.24 20.75
CA ALA A 61 -5.15 4.45 21.55
C ALA A 61 -6.03 4.43 22.81
N VAL A 62 -7.30 4.03 22.68
CA VAL A 62 -8.31 4.13 23.76
C VAL A 62 -8.84 2.78 24.23
N GLY A 63 -8.38 1.66 23.65
CA GLY A 63 -8.69 0.30 24.11
C GLY A 63 -10.06 -0.25 23.69
N ARG A 64 -10.87 0.52 22.95
CA ARG A 64 -12.20 0.11 22.45
C ARG A 64 -12.50 0.70 21.09
N PHE A 65 -13.56 0.23 20.45
CA PHE A 65 -14.20 0.96 19.36
C PHE A 65 -15.06 2.09 19.92
N LEU A 66 -15.11 3.23 19.22
CA LEU A 66 -16.04 4.30 19.55
C LEU A 66 -17.45 3.95 19.09
N GLU A 67 -18.44 4.50 19.77
CA GLU A 67 -19.84 4.40 19.34
C GLU A 67 -20.08 5.20 18.06
N ASP A 68 -19.56 6.42 17.99
CA ASP A 68 -19.41 7.17 16.75
C ASP A 68 -17.96 7.08 16.25
N PRO A 69 -17.69 6.37 15.13
CA PRO A 69 -16.36 6.30 14.53
C PRO A 69 -15.79 7.66 14.06
N LEU A 70 -16.62 8.70 13.98
CA LEU A 70 -16.22 10.06 13.60
C LEU A 70 -15.70 10.90 14.77
N GLU A 71 -15.82 10.43 16.01
CA GLU A 71 -15.25 11.09 17.21
C GLU A 71 -13.71 10.97 17.29
N VAL A 72 -13.06 10.40 16.27
CA VAL A 72 -11.60 10.39 16.16
C VAL A 72 -11.07 11.80 15.85
N PRO A 73 -10.05 12.28 16.59
CA PRO A 73 -9.40 13.56 16.32
C PRO A 73 -8.87 13.66 14.89
N TRP A 74 -9.09 14.82 14.26
CA TRP A 74 -8.68 15.09 12.88
C TRP A 74 -7.20 14.73 12.58
N PRO A 75 -6.20 15.07 13.43
CA PRO A 75 -4.79 14.74 13.16
C PRO A 75 -4.55 13.24 12.95
N ALA A 76 -5.25 12.38 13.70
CA ALA A 76 -5.15 10.94 13.54
C ALA A 76 -5.69 10.48 12.18
N SER A 77 -6.86 10.99 11.77
CA SER A 77 -7.46 10.66 10.48
C SER A 77 -6.60 11.13 9.28
N GLU A 78 -5.94 12.28 9.40
CA GLU A 78 -5.07 12.83 8.36
C GLU A 78 -3.80 11.99 8.18
N VAL A 79 -3.13 11.66 9.28
CA VAL A 79 -1.93 10.82 9.23
C VAL A 79 -2.25 9.46 8.63
N LEU A 80 -3.39 8.85 8.98
CA LEU A 80 -3.89 7.60 8.40
C LEU A 80 -4.19 7.70 6.90
N ARG A 81 -4.80 8.80 6.46
CA ARG A 81 -5.09 9.05 5.04
C ARG A 81 -3.80 9.12 4.23
N LEU A 82 -2.80 9.87 4.71
CA LEU A 82 -1.53 10.06 4.03
C LEU A 82 -0.73 8.76 3.93
N GLN A 83 -0.53 8.04 5.04
CA GLN A 83 0.20 6.77 5.04
C GLN A 83 -0.48 5.72 4.17
N THR A 84 -1.82 5.63 4.19
CA THR A 84 -2.55 4.63 3.42
C THR A 84 -2.41 4.89 1.93
N ARG A 85 -2.51 6.15 1.50
CA ARG A 85 -2.25 6.54 0.10
C ARG A 85 -0.83 6.20 -0.31
N HIS A 86 0.15 6.53 0.53
CA HIS A 86 1.56 6.27 0.25
C HIS A 86 1.83 4.77 0.09
N HIS A 87 1.36 3.95 1.04
CA HIS A 87 1.53 2.51 1.01
C HIS A 87 0.86 1.87 -0.22
N LEU A 88 -0.35 2.28 -0.58
CA LEU A 88 -1.02 1.79 -1.80
C LEU A 88 -0.27 2.18 -3.07
N ALA A 89 0.29 3.39 -3.14
CA ALA A 89 1.11 3.81 -4.27
C ALA A 89 2.38 2.95 -4.39
N GLN A 90 3.08 2.70 -3.27
CA GLN A 90 4.23 1.80 -3.23
C GLN A 90 3.86 0.37 -3.66
N ARG A 91 2.75 -0.19 -3.13
CA ARG A 91 2.26 -1.52 -3.51
C ARG A 91 1.96 -1.63 -5.00
N ARG A 92 1.27 -0.64 -5.58
CA ARG A 92 0.99 -0.58 -7.03
C ARG A 92 2.29 -0.56 -7.83
N GLN A 93 3.27 0.24 -7.41
CA GLN A 93 4.57 0.31 -8.06
C GLN A 93 5.32 -1.04 -7.99
N ARG A 94 5.34 -1.70 -6.82
CA ARG A 94 5.93 -3.03 -6.63
C ARG A 94 5.25 -4.08 -7.51
N SER A 95 3.92 -4.09 -7.56
CA SER A 95 3.15 -5.00 -8.43
C SER A 95 3.47 -4.77 -9.91
N GLY A 96 3.53 -3.50 -10.36
CA GLY A 96 3.89 -3.18 -11.73
C GLY A 96 5.33 -3.58 -12.08
N ARG A 97 6.27 -3.45 -11.14
CA ARG A 97 7.65 -3.93 -11.33
C ARG A 97 7.71 -5.45 -11.45
N ARG A 98 6.97 -6.19 -10.61
CA ARG A 98 6.88 -7.67 -10.68
C ARG A 98 6.30 -8.13 -12.01
N HIS A 99 5.17 -7.55 -12.42
CA HIS A 99 4.53 -7.88 -13.71
C HIS A 99 5.48 -7.65 -14.90
N ARG A 100 6.16 -6.50 -14.96
CA ARG A 100 7.16 -6.24 -16.02
C ARG A 100 8.34 -7.21 -15.99
N ALA A 101 8.77 -7.64 -14.80
CA ALA A 101 9.83 -8.63 -14.69
C ALA A 101 9.37 -10.00 -15.20
N GLU A 102 8.15 -10.42 -14.87
CA GLU A 102 7.53 -11.65 -15.36
C GLU A 102 7.33 -11.63 -16.88
N ASP A 103 6.87 -10.52 -17.44
CA ASP A 103 6.71 -10.38 -18.90
C ASP A 103 8.06 -10.47 -19.63
N ARG A 104 9.09 -9.82 -19.09
CA ARG A 104 10.46 -9.95 -19.62
C ARG A 104 10.95 -11.39 -19.53
N ALA A 105 10.76 -12.06 -18.39
CA ALA A 105 11.15 -13.46 -18.21
C ALA A 105 10.43 -14.38 -19.22
N ARG A 106 9.11 -14.19 -19.41
CA ARG A 106 8.32 -14.90 -20.41
C ARG A 106 8.81 -14.64 -21.84
N HIS A 107 9.15 -13.39 -22.17
CA HIS A 107 9.68 -13.04 -23.49
C HIS A 107 11.04 -13.72 -23.75
N LEU A 108 11.97 -13.66 -22.79
CA LEU A 108 13.27 -14.30 -22.90
C LEU A 108 13.14 -15.82 -23.02
N ALA A 109 12.25 -16.46 -22.24
CA ALA A 109 11.96 -17.88 -22.37
C ALA A 109 11.44 -18.26 -23.76
N ARG A 110 10.56 -17.42 -24.36
CA ARG A 110 10.09 -17.64 -25.74
C ARG A 110 11.22 -17.58 -26.77
N LEU A 111 12.15 -16.63 -26.63
CA LEU A 111 13.32 -16.53 -27.52
C LEU A 111 14.26 -17.74 -27.39
N ALA A 112 14.38 -18.31 -26.20
CA ALA A 112 15.19 -19.51 -25.98
C ALA A 112 14.58 -20.76 -26.64
N VAL A 113 13.25 -20.89 -26.62
CA VAL A 113 12.53 -22.05 -27.22
C VAL A 113 12.35 -21.89 -28.72
N HIS A 114 12.13 -20.67 -29.21
CA HIS A 114 11.98 -20.34 -30.62
C HIS A 114 13.01 -19.28 -31.01
N PRO A 115 14.29 -19.67 -31.13
CA PRO A 115 15.32 -18.77 -31.60
C PRO A 115 14.91 -18.29 -33.00
N ARG A 116 14.82 -16.97 -33.18
CA ARG A 116 14.62 -16.41 -34.52
C ARG A 116 15.78 -16.88 -35.39
N HIS A 117 15.46 -17.63 -36.45
CA HIS A 117 16.44 -18.03 -37.43
C HIS A 117 17.13 -16.76 -37.94
N PRO A 118 18.47 -16.65 -37.91
CA PRO A 118 19.14 -15.49 -38.48
C PRO A 118 18.67 -15.36 -39.93
N ALA A 119 18.22 -14.16 -40.30
CA ALA A 119 17.87 -13.85 -41.66
C ALA A 119 19.05 -14.25 -42.53
N GLN A 120 18.87 -15.25 -43.40
CA GLN A 120 19.94 -15.72 -44.27
C GLN A 120 20.44 -14.51 -45.08
N PRO A 121 21.75 -14.20 -45.05
CA PRO A 121 22.28 -13.11 -45.84
C PRO A 121 21.92 -13.38 -47.29
N ARG A 122 21.20 -12.42 -47.91
CA ARG A 122 20.85 -12.49 -49.33
C ARG A 122 22.16 -12.69 -50.11
N ARG A 123 22.32 -13.86 -50.74
CA ARG A 123 23.46 -14.13 -51.62
C ARG A 123 23.49 -13.04 -52.69
N ARG A 124 24.56 -12.24 -52.71
CA ARG A 124 24.83 -11.32 -53.82
C ARG A 124 24.93 -12.18 -55.09
N PRO A 125 24.21 -11.86 -56.17
CA PRO A 125 24.40 -12.56 -57.43
C PRO A 125 25.82 -12.28 -57.92
N ALA A 126 26.56 -13.35 -58.21
CA ALA A 126 27.82 -13.27 -58.92
C ALA A 126 27.51 -13.04 -60.41
N ALA A 127 27.95 -11.91 -60.94
CA ALA A 127 27.98 -11.61 -62.37
C ALA A 127 29.00 -10.48 -62.55
N GLY A 128 30.01 -10.56 -63.40
CA GLY A 128 30.42 -11.60 -64.32
C GLY A 128 31.66 -11.01 -65.01
N ASP A 129 32.72 -11.81 -65.07
CA ASP A 129 33.95 -11.46 -65.78
C ASP A 129 33.58 -11.32 -67.26
N GLY A 130 33.69 -10.09 -67.77
CA GLY A 130 33.34 -9.72 -69.14
C GLY A 130 34.57 -9.16 -69.84
N ASP A 131 35.53 -10.05 -70.11
CA ASP A 131 36.57 -9.83 -71.10
C ASP A 131 35.97 -10.09 -72.49
N HIS A 132 36.24 -9.18 -73.44
CA HIS A 132 36.44 -9.40 -74.87
C HIS A 132 36.18 -8.15 -75.74
N ARG A 133 37.30 -7.66 -76.29
CA ARG A 133 37.55 -6.92 -77.55
C ARG A 133 37.90 -5.45 -77.45
#